data_AF-A0A3P3ZB96-F1
#
_entry.id   AF-A0A3P3ZB96-F1
#
_cell.length_a   1.000
_cell.length_b   1.000
_cell.length_c   1.000
_cell.angle_alpha   90.00
_cell.angle_beta   90.00
_cell.angle_gamma   90.00
#
_symmetry.space_group_name_H-M   'P 1'
#
loop_
_entity.id
_entity.type
_entity.pdbx_description
1 polymer ?
#
loop_
_entity_poly.entity_id
_entity_poly.type
_entity_poly.pdbx_seq_one_letter_code
_entity_poly.pdbx_strand_id
1 'polypeptide(L)'
;MSSAGSDTAVQHVDPEAEVSGTPLNNTSCEEAVATDSFHINGAGKDKPLSEIPSTKKRLLRKENKGGAAAEVARRLKQEEKRLAEKIAKAREAEAQAAKEKANRVRQAEAERRRKRDEKDARAQKDVEEERKQREEQKRQREEEEKQRAEMVRKQREKSQRKREEIQRQREEEMKRRKAEAEAEKQRLKELQEEHEKQLEGARQHRIAEERETQKRAEKKAEDDFAATRRQRKEEEEQRQRQREEEEKQRAEMVRKQREESQRKREELKQREAQEAEKIKRQRKEAQEKLQKRREKEKEELRKKVSERRMKGKTDSKKEQILQQKKMAAAAERERLEEQLRKQKEAEEREIAAKHRRVMEQLEKNYEIVNEEEYERERREREERAREERRGMDKVTEEVLVDA
;
A
#
# COMPACT_ATOMS: atom_id res chain seq x y z
N MET A 1 -25.38 41.20 -22.99
CA MET A 1 -24.80 41.29 -21.63
C MET A 1 -23.82 40.13 -21.53
N SER A 2 -22.57 40.30 -21.99
CA SER A 2 -21.45 40.92 -21.24
C SER A 2 -21.20 40.11 -19.97
N SER A 3 -20.05 39.48 -19.68
CA SER A 3 -18.65 39.65 -20.07
C SER A 3 -17.92 38.32 -19.75
N ALA A 4 -17.03 37.81 -20.61
CA ALA A 4 -15.55 37.91 -20.52
C ALA A 4 -14.95 37.55 -19.14
N GLY A 5 -13.88 36.77 -19.02
CA GLY A 5 -12.91 36.36 -20.02
C GLY A 5 -11.97 35.25 -19.52
N SER A 6 -11.35 34.60 -20.49
CA SER A 6 -10.11 33.85 -20.40
C SER A 6 -8.98 34.69 -19.81
N ASP A 7 -8.14 34.09 -18.97
CA ASP A 7 -6.76 34.57 -18.87
C ASP A 7 -5.75 33.43 -18.72
N THR A 8 -4.86 33.41 -19.69
CA THR A 8 -3.68 32.58 -19.81
C THR A 8 -2.50 33.40 -19.32
N ALA A 9 -1.78 32.93 -18.31
CA ALA A 9 -0.46 33.47 -17.99
C ALA A 9 0.51 32.34 -17.69
N VAL A 10 1.19 31.92 -18.76
CA VAL A 10 2.52 31.33 -18.71
C VAL A 10 3.46 32.42 -18.19
N GLN A 11 4.11 32.18 -17.06
CA GLN A 11 5.35 32.88 -16.72
C GLN A 11 6.41 31.82 -16.39
N HIS A 12 7.25 31.58 -17.39
CA HIS A 12 8.63 31.17 -17.19
C HIS A 12 9.40 32.32 -16.54
N VAL A 13 10.08 32.04 -15.43
CA VAL A 13 11.30 32.74 -15.04
C VAL A 13 12.24 31.67 -14.51
N ASP A 14 13.29 31.40 -15.28
CA ASP A 14 14.46 30.66 -14.85
C ASP A 14 15.43 31.59 -14.07
N PRO A 15 16.39 31.02 -13.31
CA PRO A 15 17.03 31.64 -12.15
C PRO A 15 18.28 32.43 -12.53
N GLU A 16 18.72 33.36 -11.68
CA GLU A 16 20.13 33.60 -11.30
C GLU A 16 20.22 34.60 -10.11
N ALA A 17 21.19 34.33 -9.22
CA ALA A 17 22.12 35.24 -8.51
C ALA A 17 21.62 36.66 -8.10
N GLU A 18 21.77 37.17 -6.87
CA GLU A 18 22.99 37.35 -6.06
C GLU A 18 22.59 37.82 -4.63
N VAL A 19 23.23 37.31 -3.56
CA VAL A 19 24.26 37.96 -2.71
C VAL A 19 23.78 39.06 -1.74
N SER A 20 24.31 38.93 -0.50
CA SER A 20 24.40 39.87 0.63
C SER A 20 23.33 39.69 1.74
N GLY A 21 23.67 39.54 3.02
CA GLY A 21 24.98 39.59 3.65
C GLY A 21 24.99 39.09 5.11
N THR A 22 26.19 38.69 5.52
CA THR A 22 26.77 38.54 6.88
C THR A 22 26.31 37.39 7.79
N PRO A 23 27.22 36.44 8.07
CA PRO A 23 27.30 35.67 9.31
C PRO A 23 28.38 36.25 10.25
N LEU A 24 28.10 36.28 11.56
CA LEU A 24 29.07 36.66 12.59
C LEU A 24 29.89 35.42 13.03
N ASN A 25 31.20 35.46 12.75
CA ASN A 25 32.36 35.35 13.67
C ASN A 25 32.12 34.64 15.03
N ASN A 26 32.94 33.77 15.61
CA ASN A 26 34.35 33.31 15.50
C ASN A 26 34.35 31.90 16.17
N THR A 27 35.14 30.89 15.79
CA THR A 27 36.59 30.77 16.01
C THR A 27 37.12 29.57 15.20
N SER A 28 38.15 29.78 14.39
CA SER A 28 39.00 28.74 13.84
C SER A 28 40.45 29.04 14.20
N CYS A 29 41.24 28.00 14.46
CA CYS A 29 42.69 27.98 14.32
C CYS A 29 43.11 26.51 14.19
N GLU A 30 43.09 26.01 12.96
CA GLU A 30 44.11 25.08 12.48
C GLU A 30 45.14 25.93 11.75
N GLU A 31 46.44 25.74 12.01
CA GLU A 31 47.38 25.24 10.98
C GLU A 31 48.84 25.18 11.47
N ALA A 32 49.51 24.17 10.93
CA ALA A 32 50.88 24.16 10.41
C ALA A 32 52.08 24.59 11.30
N VAL A 33 52.81 23.55 11.70
CA VAL A 33 54.26 23.34 11.51
C VAL A 33 55.04 24.50 10.86
N ALA A 34 55.94 25.11 11.64
CA ALA A 34 57.18 25.69 11.13
C ALA A 34 58.26 25.64 12.23
N THR A 35 59.29 24.85 11.98
CA THR A 35 60.57 24.87 12.70
C THR A 35 61.26 26.20 12.43
N ASP A 36 61.66 26.94 13.47
CA ASP A 36 62.67 27.98 13.31
C ASP A 36 63.69 27.95 14.45
N SER A 37 64.94 27.95 14.03
CA SER A 37 66.16 27.74 14.78
C SER A 37 66.82 29.09 15.04
N PHE A 38 66.86 29.55 16.29
CA PHE A 38 67.65 30.72 16.64
C PHE A 38 68.91 30.33 17.41
N HIS A 39 70.03 30.43 16.68
CA HIS A 39 71.38 30.58 17.22
C HIS A 39 71.52 31.99 17.81
N ILE A 40 72.06 32.11 19.02
CA ILE A 40 72.68 33.37 19.48
C ILE A 40 74.06 33.04 20.02
N ASN A 41 75.08 33.39 19.23
CA ASN A 41 76.46 33.53 19.66
C ASN A 41 76.86 35.00 19.53
N GLY A 42 77.39 35.59 20.60
CA GLY A 42 78.64 36.35 20.52
C GLY A 42 78.62 37.87 20.80
N ALA A 43 79.42 38.22 21.82
CA ALA A 43 80.21 39.46 22.01
C ALA A 43 79.46 40.76 22.43
N GLY A 44 79.91 41.57 23.40
CA GLY A 44 81.07 41.53 24.29
C GLY A 44 81.25 42.87 25.03
N LYS A 45 82.06 42.84 26.11
CA LYS A 45 82.69 43.96 26.88
C LYS A 45 81.73 44.79 27.77
N ASP A 46 81.96 45.02 29.06
CA ASP A 46 83.13 45.65 29.73
C ASP A 46 83.34 45.11 31.18
N LYS A 47 84.53 44.56 31.47
CA LYS A 47 85.58 45.07 32.41
C LYS A 47 85.41 44.79 33.92
N PRO A 48 86.55 44.63 34.64
CA PRO A 48 86.68 43.66 35.73
C PRO A 48 87.09 44.27 37.07
N LEU A 49 86.63 43.66 38.16
CA LEU A 49 87.16 43.79 39.52
C LEU A 49 86.94 42.42 40.17
N SER A 50 87.87 41.75 40.83
CA SER A 50 89.27 41.98 41.14
C SER A 50 89.75 40.63 41.68
N GLU A 51 90.88 40.15 41.18
CA GLU A 51 91.59 38.99 41.71
C GLU A 51 91.99 39.25 43.17
N ILE A 52 91.66 38.31 44.06
CA ILE A 52 92.47 38.06 45.26
C ILE A 52 93.04 36.65 45.07
N PRO A 53 94.38 36.51 44.99
CA PRO A 53 95.00 35.23 44.83
C PRO A 53 95.19 34.55 46.19
N SER A 54 95.27 33.22 46.11
CA SER A 54 96.26 32.43 46.84
C SER A 54 95.98 32.04 48.29
N THR A 55 96.09 30.72 48.48
CA THR A 55 96.48 29.98 49.68
C THR A 55 95.45 29.83 50.80
N LYS A 56 94.77 28.67 50.77
CA LYS A 56 95.03 27.62 51.77
C LYS A 56 94.45 26.30 51.28
N LYS A 57 95.35 25.38 50.93
CA LYS A 57 95.10 23.94 50.95
C LYS A 57 94.60 23.58 52.35
N ARG A 58 93.29 23.57 52.56
CA ARG A 58 92.70 22.86 53.70
C ARG A 58 92.37 21.48 53.16
N LEU A 59 93.28 20.54 53.42
CA LEU A 59 92.97 19.11 53.41
C LEU A 59 91.77 18.92 54.35
N LEU A 60 90.56 18.94 53.81
CA LEU A 60 89.44 18.26 54.45
C LEU A 60 89.72 16.77 54.23
N ARG A 61 90.18 16.15 55.32
CA ARG A 61 90.22 14.70 55.45
C ARG A 61 88.89 14.16 54.92
N LYS A 62 88.96 13.27 53.92
CA LYS A 62 87.88 12.32 53.66
C LYS A 62 87.73 11.50 54.95
N GLU A 63 86.89 11.97 55.86
CA GLU A 63 86.33 11.08 56.87
C GLU A 63 85.44 10.11 56.11
N ASN A 64 85.82 8.84 56.10
CA ASN A 64 85.01 7.72 55.63
C ASN A 64 83.82 7.53 56.58
N LYS A 65 82.92 8.51 56.64
CA LYS A 65 81.61 8.46 57.32
C LYS A 65 80.46 8.71 56.33
N GLY A 66 80.70 8.48 55.03
CA GLY A 66 79.73 8.70 53.97
C GLY A 66 79.06 7.43 53.42
N GLY A 67 79.43 6.23 53.89
CA GLY A 67 78.94 4.96 53.34
C GLY A 67 77.44 4.75 53.58
N ALA A 68 77.00 4.82 54.84
CA ALA A 68 75.62 4.54 55.22
C ALA A 68 74.63 5.59 54.69
N ALA A 69 74.94 6.88 54.81
CA ALA A 69 74.07 7.96 54.30
C ALA A 69 73.97 7.96 52.77
N ALA A 70 75.06 7.66 52.05
CA ALA A 70 75.03 7.54 50.60
C ALA A 70 74.29 6.28 50.13
N GLU A 71 74.35 5.18 50.89
CA GLU A 71 73.59 3.96 50.59
C GLU A 71 72.09 4.16 50.81
N VAL A 72 71.69 4.82 51.91
CA VAL A 72 70.29 5.21 52.17
C VAL A 72 69.77 6.13 51.07
N ALA A 73 70.54 7.13 50.64
CA ALA A 73 70.16 8.00 49.52
C ALA A 73 70.03 7.26 48.17
N ARG A 74 70.84 6.21 47.94
CA ARG A 74 70.70 5.34 46.76
C ARG A 74 69.44 4.49 46.83
N ARG A 75 69.09 3.96 48.00
CA ARG A 75 67.85 3.19 48.21
C ARG A 75 66.62 4.07 48.01
N LEU A 76 66.59 5.27 48.58
CA LEU A 76 65.49 6.23 48.37
C LEU A 76 65.32 6.59 46.89
N LYS A 77 66.41 6.86 46.16
CA LYS A 77 66.34 7.11 44.69
C LYS A 77 65.85 5.89 43.90
N GLN A 78 66.17 4.67 44.33
CA GLN A 78 65.65 3.45 43.70
C GLN A 78 64.16 3.25 44.00
N GLU A 79 63.71 3.57 45.21
CA GLU A 79 62.30 3.54 45.58
C GLU A 79 61.48 4.61 44.86
N GLU A 80 62.00 5.84 44.74
CA GLU A 80 61.40 6.90 43.92
C GLU A 80 61.27 6.49 42.45
N LYS A 81 62.30 5.85 41.88
CA LYS A 81 62.22 5.30 40.51
C LYS A 81 61.16 4.21 40.37
N ARG A 82 61.07 3.29 41.35
CA ARG A 82 60.04 2.24 41.38
C ARG A 82 58.64 2.83 41.53
N LEU A 83 58.47 3.88 42.34
CA LEU A 83 57.20 4.57 42.49
C LEU A 83 56.82 5.32 41.21
N ALA A 84 57.78 6.01 40.58
CA ALA A 84 57.57 6.67 39.29
C ALA A 84 57.18 5.67 38.18
N GLU A 85 57.82 4.50 38.13
CA GLU A 85 57.47 3.43 37.19
C GLU A 85 56.07 2.86 37.45
N LYS A 86 55.69 2.64 38.73
CA LYS A 86 54.33 2.23 39.10
C LYS A 86 53.28 3.27 38.71
N ILE A 87 53.56 4.56 38.91
CA ILE A 87 52.66 5.66 38.52
C ILE A 87 52.55 5.73 36.99
N ALA A 88 53.66 5.59 36.26
CA ALA A 88 53.65 5.56 34.80
C ALA A 88 52.81 4.40 34.26
N LYS A 89 52.98 3.19 34.82
CA LYS A 89 52.20 2.01 34.46
C LYS A 89 50.72 2.15 34.79
N ALA A 90 50.38 2.78 35.93
CA ALA A 90 49.00 3.07 36.29
C ALA A 90 48.36 4.07 35.31
N ARG A 91 49.07 5.12 34.92
CA ARG A 91 48.61 6.09 33.92
C ARG A 91 48.45 5.46 32.53
N GLU A 92 49.34 4.56 32.14
CA GLU A 92 49.22 3.82 30.88
C GLU A 92 47.99 2.90 30.89
N ALA A 93 47.77 2.16 31.98
CA ALA A 93 46.58 1.33 32.14
C ALA A 93 45.28 2.15 32.14
N GLU A 94 45.27 3.32 32.78
CA GLU A 94 44.14 4.25 32.77
C GLU A 94 43.90 4.81 31.35
N ALA A 95 44.94 5.18 30.61
CA ALA A 95 44.83 5.63 29.24
C ALA A 95 44.31 4.53 28.29
N GLN A 96 44.72 3.28 28.50
CA GLN A 96 44.20 2.12 27.76
C GLN A 96 42.72 1.88 28.10
N ALA A 97 42.35 1.91 29.38
CA ALA A 97 40.95 1.79 29.81
C ALA A 97 40.07 2.93 29.26
N ALA A 98 40.59 4.15 29.18
CA ALA A 98 39.91 5.30 28.58
C ALA A 98 39.71 5.10 27.07
N LYS A 99 40.71 4.62 26.34
CA LYS A 99 40.60 4.27 24.91
C LYS A 99 39.58 3.17 24.66
N GLU A 100 39.56 2.14 25.50
CA GLU A 100 38.59 1.05 25.39
C GLU A 100 37.16 1.54 25.65
N LYS A 101 36.96 2.36 26.70
CA LYS A 101 35.65 2.99 26.97
C LYS A 101 35.20 3.87 25.80
N ALA A 102 36.09 4.68 25.21
CA ALA A 102 35.77 5.51 24.04
C ALA A 102 35.37 4.66 22.83
N ASN A 103 36.05 3.54 22.58
CA ASN A 103 35.71 2.60 21.51
C ASN A 103 34.35 1.93 21.73
N ARG A 104 34.03 1.51 22.97
CA ARG A 104 32.72 0.95 23.32
C ARG A 104 31.60 1.96 23.09
N VAL A 105 31.80 3.23 23.45
CA VAL A 105 30.82 4.31 23.18
C VAL A 105 30.61 4.51 21.68
N ARG A 106 31.69 4.57 20.89
CA ARG A 106 31.60 4.70 19.43
C ARG A 106 30.87 3.52 18.78
N GLN A 107 31.14 2.29 19.23
CA GLN A 107 30.44 1.10 18.73
C GLN A 107 28.95 1.12 19.09
N ALA A 108 28.62 1.46 20.33
CA ALA A 108 27.23 1.58 20.77
C ALA A 108 26.47 2.69 20.01
N GLU A 109 27.12 3.81 19.72
CA GLU A 109 26.54 4.88 18.90
C GLU A 109 26.32 4.43 17.45
N ALA A 110 27.32 3.77 16.84
CA ALA A 110 27.21 3.24 15.49
C ALA A 110 26.08 2.20 15.37
N GLU A 111 25.91 1.33 16.37
CA GLU A 111 24.81 0.37 16.40
C GLU A 111 23.44 1.07 16.53
N ARG A 112 23.35 2.12 17.36
CA ARG A 112 22.13 2.94 17.47
C ARG A 112 21.81 3.65 16.14
N ARG A 113 22.81 4.16 15.43
CA ARG A 113 22.63 4.75 14.09
C ARG A 113 22.11 3.71 13.10
N ARG A 114 22.75 2.55 13.00
CA ARG A 114 22.30 1.43 12.15
C ARG A 114 20.85 1.02 12.43
N LYS A 115 20.46 0.95 13.71
CA LYS A 115 19.07 0.63 14.10
C LYS A 115 18.06 1.69 13.66
N ARG A 116 18.43 2.97 13.66
CA ARG A 116 17.58 4.06 13.14
C ARG A 116 17.48 3.97 11.62
N ASP A 117 18.61 3.85 10.93
CA ASP A 117 18.65 3.76 9.47
C ASP A 117 17.87 2.54 8.96
N GLU A 118 17.97 1.39 9.63
CA GLU A 118 17.20 0.19 9.31
C GLU A 118 15.69 0.41 9.53
N LYS A 119 15.30 1.11 10.59
CA LYS A 119 13.89 1.44 10.85
C LYS A 119 13.34 2.38 9.78
N ASP A 120 14.11 3.40 9.40
CA ASP A 120 13.72 4.36 8.37
C ASP A 120 13.65 3.69 6.99
N ALA A 121 14.58 2.79 6.68
CA ALA A 121 14.55 2.00 5.44
C ALA A 121 13.33 1.05 5.38
N ARG A 122 12.92 0.46 6.50
CA ARG A 122 11.68 -0.34 6.56
C ARG A 122 10.44 0.53 6.33
N ALA A 123 10.37 1.69 6.99
CA ALA A 123 9.27 2.63 6.82
C ALA A 123 9.15 3.12 5.35
N GLN A 124 10.29 3.39 4.69
CA GLN A 124 10.30 3.77 3.27
C GLN A 124 9.79 2.65 2.36
N LYS A 125 10.19 1.39 2.63
CA LYS A 125 9.70 0.23 1.88
C LYS A 125 8.18 0.06 2.03
N ASP A 126 7.66 0.17 3.25
CA ASP A 126 6.23 0.05 3.51
C ASP A 126 5.43 1.14 2.76
N VAL A 127 5.94 2.38 2.74
CA VAL A 127 5.34 3.49 1.98
C VAL A 127 5.40 3.26 0.47
N GLU A 128 6.49 2.72 -0.05
CA GLU A 128 6.64 2.43 -1.48
C GLU A 128 5.71 1.27 -1.92
N GLU A 129 5.59 0.23 -1.09
CA GLU A 129 4.65 -0.87 -1.31
C GLU A 129 3.19 -0.38 -1.26
N GLU A 130 2.83 0.48 -0.31
CA GLU A 130 1.50 1.08 -0.24
C GLU A 130 1.21 1.94 -1.49
N ARG A 131 2.20 2.71 -1.96
CA ARG A 131 2.07 3.50 -3.20
C ARG A 131 1.82 2.60 -4.41
N LYS A 132 2.53 1.48 -4.54
CA LYS A 132 2.34 0.51 -5.63
C LYS A 132 0.94 -0.12 -5.57
N GLN A 133 0.48 -0.53 -4.39
CA GLN A 133 -0.87 -1.08 -4.21
C GLN A 133 -1.96 -0.06 -4.56
N ARG A 134 -1.80 1.20 -4.17
CA ARG A 134 -2.74 2.27 -4.54
C ARG A 134 -2.77 2.51 -6.05
N GLU A 135 -1.62 2.46 -6.71
CA GLU A 135 -1.54 2.62 -8.16
C GLU A 135 -2.19 1.45 -8.91
N GLU A 136 -1.93 0.21 -8.48
CA GLU A 136 -2.61 -0.97 -9.03
C GLU A 136 -4.13 -0.91 -8.84
N GLN A 137 -4.61 -0.52 -7.66
CA GLN A 137 -6.04 -0.31 -7.42
C GLN A 137 -6.62 0.78 -8.32
N LYS A 138 -5.89 1.86 -8.57
CA LYS A 138 -6.33 2.93 -9.48
C LYS A 138 -6.44 2.40 -10.92
N ARG A 139 -5.46 1.62 -11.38
CA ARG A 139 -5.49 0.98 -12.71
C ARG A 139 -6.67 0.01 -12.86
N GLN A 140 -6.92 -0.83 -11.85
CA GLN A 140 -8.08 -1.72 -11.83
C GLN A 140 -9.41 -0.96 -11.92
N ARG A 141 -9.56 0.12 -11.15
CA ARG A 141 -10.76 0.98 -11.21
C ARG A 141 -10.93 1.63 -12.59
N GLU A 142 -9.84 2.10 -13.19
CA GLU A 142 -9.86 2.71 -14.52
C GLU A 142 -10.23 1.68 -15.62
N GLU A 143 -9.72 0.44 -15.52
CA GLU A 143 -10.08 -0.65 -16.42
C GLU A 143 -11.56 -1.06 -16.26
N GLU A 144 -12.05 -1.18 -15.03
CA GLU A 144 -13.47 -1.44 -14.76
C GLU A 144 -14.38 -0.32 -15.30
N GLU A 145 -13.97 0.94 -15.13
CA GLU A 145 -14.70 2.10 -15.65
C GLU A 145 -14.72 2.10 -17.19
N LYS A 146 -13.59 1.79 -17.84
CA LYS A 146 -13.51 1.63 -19.30
C LYS A 146 -14.44 0.52 -19.78
N GLN A 147 -14.49 -0.63 -19.11
CA GLN A 147 -15.41 -1.71 -19.45
C GLN A 147 -16.88 -1.31 -19.29
N ARG A 148 -17.23 -0.58 -18.21
CA ARG A 148 -18.58 -0.05 -18.01
C ARG A 148 -18.95 0.96 -19.10
N ALA A 149 -18.03 1.87 -19.45
CA ALA A 149 -18.23 2.83 -20.53
C ALA A 149 -18.40 2.15 -21.89
N GLU A 150 -17.62 1.11 -22.18
CA GLU A 150 -17.74 0.33 -23.41
C GLU A 150 -19.08 -0.42 -23.49
N MET A 151 -19.54 -1.02 -22.38
CA MET A 151 -20.86 -1.64 -22.30
C MET A 151 -21.98 -0.63 -22.56
N VAL A 152 -21.90 0.57 -21.97
CA VAL A 152 -22.87 1.65 -22.20
C VAL A 152 -22.83 2.11 -23.66
N ARG A 153 -21.63 2.25 -24.25
CA ARG A 153 -21.47 2.59 -25.67
C ARG A 153 -22.11 1.54 -26.57
N LYS A 154 -21.86 0.24 -26.33
CA LYS A 154 -22.48 -0.87 -27.07
C LYS A 154 -24.01 -0.88 -26.90
N GLN A 155 -24.52 -0.54 -25.73
CA GLN A 155 -25.96 -0.45 -25.49
C GLN A 155 -26.59 0.73 -26.25
N ARG A 156 -25.94 1.90 -26.24
CA ARG A 156 -26.37 3.08 -27.02
C ARG A 156 -26.35 2.78 -28.51
N GLU A 157 -25.28 2.15 -29.01
CA GLU A 157 -25.15 1.77 -30.42
C GLU A 157 -26.24 0.75 -30.83
N LYS A 158 -26.50 -0.28 -30.01
CA LYS A 158 -27.61 -1.21 -30.27
C LYS A 158 -28.97 -0.53 -30.26
N SER A 159 -29.19 0.44 -29.38
CA SER A 159 -30.44 1.21 -29.34
C SER A 159 -30.58 2.12 -30.57
N GLN A 160 -29.51 2.76 -31.01
CA GLN A 160 -29.47 3.56 -32.23
C GLN A 160 -29.74 2.71 -33.47
N ARG A 161 -29.05 1.57 -33.62
CA ARG A 161 -29.28 0.64 -34.72
C ARG A 161 -30.72 0.15 -34.79
N LYS A 162 -31.36 -0.14 -33.65
CA LYS A 162 -32.79 -0.50 -33.61
C LYS A 162 -33.70 0.64 -34.06
N ARG A 163 -33.39 1.89 -33.69
CA ARG A 163 -34.13 3.06 -34.15
C ARG A 163 -33.97 3.27 -35.66
N GLU A 164 -32.75 3.15 -36.16
CA GLU A 164 -32.45 3.24 -37.60
C GLU A 164 -33.12 2.12 -38.40
N GLU A 165 -33.15 0.89 -37.89
CA GLU A 165 -33.81 -0.24 -38.53
C GLU A 165 -35.33 -0.04 -38.61
N ILE A 166 -35.96 0.42 -37.52
CA ILE A 166 -37.39 0.78 -37.51
C ILE A 166 -37.66 1.91 -38.50
N GLN A 167 -36.79 2.91 -38.58
CA GLN A 167 -36.93 4.01 -39.52
C GLN A 167 -36.81 3.53 -40.97
N ARG A 168 -35.84 2.67 -41.29
CA ARG A 168 -35.72 2.04 -42.61
C ARG A 168 -36.94 1.21 -42.99
N GLN A 169 -37.46 0.41 -42.06
CA GLN A 169 -38.69 -0.36 -42.30
C GLN A 169 -39.88 0.54 -42.62
N ARG A 170 -40.03 1.67 -41.91
CA ARG A 170 -41.07 2.66 -42.21
C ARG A 170 -40.85 3.33 -43.56
N GLU A 171 -39.62 3.67 -43.91
CA GLU A 171 -39.30 4.25 -45.23
C GLU A 171 -39.58 3.26 -46.37
N GLU A 172 -39.21 2.00 -46.22
CA GLU A 172 -39.50 0.93 -47.18
C GLU A 172 -41.01 0.67 -47.28
N GLU A 173 -41.75 0.62 -46.17
CA GLU A 173 -43.19 0.46 -46.15
C GLU A 173 -43.88 1.64 -46.84
N MET A 174 -43.46 2.87 -46.56
CA MET A 174 -43.97 4.06 -47.24
C MET A 174 -43.65 4.04 -48.73
N LYS A 175 -42.48 3.55 -49.13
CA LYS A 175 -42.11 3.39 -50.54
C LYS A 175 -42.98 2.33 -51.22
N ARG A 176 -43.26 1.21 -50.56
CA ARG A 176 -44.17 0.16 -51.06
C ARG A 176 -45.59 0.70 -51.21
N ARG A 177 -46.13 1.39 -50.21
CA ARG A 177 -47.45 2.02 -50.28
C ARG A 177 -47.56 3.05 -51.39
N LYS A 178 -46.51 3.84 -51.61
CA LYS A 178 -46.46 4.80 -52.74
C LYS A 178 -46.47 4.07 -54.09
N ALA A 179 -45.67 3.01 -54.25
CA ALA A 179 -45.66 2.22 -55.48
C ALA A 179 -46.99 1.49 -55.72
N GLU A 180 -47.63 1.00 -54.66
CA GLU A 180 -48.95 0.36 -54.74
C GLU A 180 -50.04 1.36 -55.11
N ALA A 181 -50.05 2.56 -54.51
CA ALA A 181 -50.98 3.63 -54.87
C ALA A 181 -50.78 4.11 -56.31
N GLU A 182 -49.53 4.15 -56.80
CA GLU A 182 -49.24 4.48 -58.20
C GLU A 182 -49.72 3.38 -59.15
N ALA A 183 -49.53 2.11 -58.81
CA ALA A 183 -50.06 0.98 -59.57
C ALA A 183 -51.59 0.92 -59.57
N GLU A 184 -52.24 1.25 -58.45
CA GLU A 184 -53.70 1.35 -58.37
C GLU A 184 -54.23 2.50 -59.22
N LYS A 185 -53.54 3.65 -59.23
CA LYS A 185 -53.86 4.78 -60.11
C LYS A 185 -53.72 4.41 -61.60
N GLN A 186 -52.69 3.63 -61.96
CA GLN A 186 -52.54 3.13 -63.33
C GLN A 186 -53.68 2.17 -63.70
N ARG A 187 -54.03 1.22 -62.82
CA ARG A 187 -55.16 0.31 -63.04
C ARG A 187 -56.50 1.03 -63.17
N LEU A 188 -56.74 2.06 -62.37
CA LEU A 188 -57.94 2.91 -62.50
C LEU A 188 -57.99 3.62 -63.85
N LYS A 189 -56.84 4.09 -64.34
CA LYS A 189 -56.73 4.70 -65.66
C LYS A 189 -56.98 3.70 -66.79
N GLU A 190 -56.44 2.48 -66.69
CA GLU A 190 -56.69 1.39 -67.63
C GLU A 190 -58.18 1.00 -67.67
N LEU A 191 -58.81 0.88 -66.50
CA LEU A 191 -60.26 0.62 -66.39
C LEU A 191 -61.11 1.73 -67.00
N GLN A 192 -60.71 3.00 -66.83
CA GLN A 192 -61.38 4.13 -67.48
C GLN A 192 -61.23 4.06 -69.01
N GLU A 193 -60.04 3.76 -69.51
CA GLU A 193 -59.78 3.61 -70.96
C GLU A 193 -60.55 2.41 -71.54
N GLU A 194 -60.65 1.30 -70.83
CA GLU A 194 -61.48 0.15 -71.23
C GLU A 194 -62.96 0.50 -71.27
N HIS A 195 -63.46 1.23 -70.28
CA HIS A 195 -64.86 1.68 -70.26
C HIS A 195 -65.15 2.66 -71.40
N GLU A 196 -64.22 3.57 -71.71
CA GLU A 196 -64.31 4.46 -72.88
C GLU A 196 -64.32 3.68 -74.19
N LYS A 197 -63.42 2.69 -74.35
CA LYS A 197 -63.41 1.78 -75.52
C LYS A 197 -64.68 0.97 -75.63
N GLN A 198 -65.26 0.49 -74.53
CA GLN A 198 -66.55 -0.21 -74.54
C GLN A 198 -67.69 0.72 -74.93
N LEU A 199 -67.70 1.97 -74.45
CA LEU A 199 -68.68 2.98 -74.87
C LEU A 199 -68.54 3.35 -76.35
N GLU A 200 -67.31 3.51 -76.85
CA GLU A 200 -67.05 3.74 -78.27
C GLU A 200 -67.44 2.53 -79.12
N GLY A 201 -67.10 1.32 -78.69
CA GLY A 201 -67.52 0.07 -79.32
C GLY A 201 -69.04 -0.08 -79.35
N ALA A 202 -69.74 0.27 -78.26
CA ALA A 202 -71.20 0.29 -78.21
C ALA A 202 -71.81 1.37 -79.11
N ARG A 203 -71.18 2.55 -79.23
CA ARG A 203 -71.60 3.61 -80.17
C ARG A 203 -71.40 3.16 -81.61
N GLN A 204 -70.26 2.57 -81.93
CA GLN A 204 -69.98 2.02 -83.26
C GLN A 204 -70.93 0.87 -83.60
N HIS A 205 -71.24 0.00 -82.64
CA HIS A 205 -72.23 -1.07 -82.80
C HIS A 205 -73.62 -0.50 -83.06
N ARG A 206 -74.06 0.53 -82.31
CA ARG A 206 -75.33 1.21 -82.58
C ARG A 206 -75.36 1.89 -83.94
N ILE A 207 -74.29 2.55 -84.37
CA ILE A 207 -74.20 3.17 -85.70
C ILE A 207 -74.23 2.10 -86.80
N ALA A 208 -73.55 0.98 -86.58
CA ALA A 208 -73.57 -0.15 -87.51
C ALA A 208 -74.95 -0.81 -87.57
N GLU A 209 -75.61 -0.97 -86.42
CA GLU A 209 -76.97 -1.49 -86.30
C GLU A 209 -78.00 -0.52 -86.90
N GLU A 210 -77.85 0.80 -86.73
CA GLU A 210 -78.66 1.83 -87.40
C GLU A 210 -78.44 1.83 -88.91
N ARG A 211 -77.19 1.64 -89.38
CA ARG A 211 -76.90 1.49 -90.81
C ARG A 211 -77.44 0.18 -91.37
N GLU A 212 -77.39 -0.90 -90.60
CA GLU A 212 -77.93 -2.18 -91.02
C GLU A 212 -79.47 -2.18 -90.99
N THR A 213 -80.08 -1.52 -90.02
CA THR A 213 -81.54 -1.32 -89.96
C THR A 213 -82.02 -0.34 -91.02
N GLN A 214 -81.26 0.70 -91.38
CA GLN A 214 -81.52 1.54 -92.56
C GLN A 214 -81.40 0.75 -93.87
N LYS A 215 -80.36 -0.09 -94.03
CA LYS A 215 -80.21 -0.98 -95.18
C LYS A 215 -81.27 -2.10 -95.24
N ARG A 216 -81.76 -2.56 -94.09
CA ARG A 216 -82.86 -3.53 -93.98
C ARG A 216 -84.22 -2.85 -94.18
N ALA A 217 -84.37 -1.57 -93.81
CA ALA A 217 -85.55 -0.75 -94.11
C ALA A 217 -85.64 -0.38 -95.59
N GLU A 218 -84.51 -0.24 -96.30
CA GLU A 218 -84.48 -0.10 -97.77
C GLU A 218 -84.68 -1.42 -98.53
N LYS A 219 -84.56 -2.59 -97.87
CA LYS A 219 -84.66 -3.90 -98.53
C LYS A 219 -85.85 -4.77 -98.13
N LYS A 220 -86.82 -4.26 -97.35
CA LYS A 220 -88.03 -5.02 -97.05
C LYS A 220 -89.27 -4.12 -97.07
N ALA A 221 -89.75 -3.85 -98.29
CA ALA A 221 -91.13 -4.15 -98.57
C ALA A 221 -91.24 -5.67 -98.72
N GLU A 222 -92.30 -6.21 -98.13
CA GLU A 222 -92.80 -7.59 -98.23
C GLU A 222 -92.02 -8.73 -97.54
N ASP A 223 -92.79 -9.28 -96.61
CA ASP A 223 -93.08 -10.68 -96.37
C ASP A 223 -92.54 -11.35 -95.11
N ASP A 224 -93.55 -11.69 -94.31
CA ASP A 224 -93.58 -12.62 -93.19
C ASP A 224 -92.93 -13.96 -93.55
N PHE A 225 -92.38 -14.64 -92.54
CA PHE A 225 -92.99 -15.87 -92.01
C PHE A 225 -92.01 -16.57 -91.07
N ALA A 226 -92.41 -16.66 -89.80
CA ALA A 226 -92.38 -17.82 -88.91
C ALA A 226 -91.13 -18.73 -88.71
N ALA A 227 -90.03 -18.61 -89.46
CA ALA A 227 -88.82 -19.43 -89.27
C ALA A 227 -87.81 -18.81 -88.27
N THR A 228 -87.80 -17.48 -88.13
CA THR A 228 -86.82 -16.73 -87.31
C THR A 228 -87.04 -16.85 -85.81
N ARG A 229 -88.20 -17.35 -85.36
CA ARG A 229 -88.51 -17.53 -83.93
C ARG A 229 -87.91 -18.81 -83.34
N ARG A 230 -87.61 -19.81 -84.19
CA ARG A 230 -86.92 -21.04 -83.76
C ARG A 230 -85.39 -20.86 -83.77
N GLN A 231 -84.84 -20.19 -84.79
CA GLN A 231 -83.40 -19.84 -84.82
C GLN A 231 -82.99 -18.81 -83.76
N ARG A 232 -83.81 -17.76 -83.47
CA ARG A 232 -83.53 -16.86 -82.34
C ARG A 232 -83.59 -17.55 -80.99
N LYS A 233 -84.49 -18.54 -80.82
CA LYS A 233 -84.56 -19.33 -79.59
C LYS A 233 -83.33 -20.23 -79.44
N GLU A 234 -82.88 -20.90 -80.50
CA GLU A 234 -81.64 -21.69 -80.46
C GLU A 234 -80.38 -20.82 -80.25
N GLU A 235 -80.29 -19.64 -80.85
CA GLU A 235 -79.19 -18.69 -80.61
C GLU A 235 -79.21 -18.09 -79.19
N GLU A 236 -80.39 -17.79 -78.64
CA GLU A 236 -80.53 -17.37 -77.24
C GLU A 236 -80.17 -18.51 -76.29
N GLU A 237 -80.56 -19.75 -76.58
CA GLU A 237 -80.20 -20.93 -75.78
C GLU A 237 -78.69 -21.21 -75.84
N GLN A 238 -78.06 -21.06 -77.01
CA GLN A 238 -76.61 -21.20 -77.14
C GLN A 238 -75.85 -20.08 -76.41
N ARG A 239 -76.31 -18.83 -76.49
CA ARG A 239 -75.75 -17.72 -75.68
C ARG A 239 -75.95 -17.94 -74.19
N GLN A 240 -77.07 -18.51 -73.78
CA GLN A 240 -77.35 -18.79 -72.38
C GLN A 240 -76.47 -19.93 -71.85
N ARG A 241 -76.24 -20.98 -72.64
CA ARG A 241 -75.26 -22.04 -72.32
C ARG A 241 -73.84 -21.50 -72.24
N GLN A 242 -73.44 -20.61 -73.14
CA GLN A 242 -72.13 -19.95 -73.07
C GLN A 242 -71.97 -19.07 -71.81
N ARG A 243 -73.02 -18.34 -71.42
CA ARG A 243 -73.01 -17.55 -70.18
C ARG A 243 -72.95 -18.44 -68.93
N GLU A 244 -73.67 -19.56 -68.92
CA GLU A 244 -73.58 -20.53 -67.82
C GLU A 244 -72.20 -21.20 -67.74
N GLU A 245 -71.56 -21.50 -68.88
CA GLU A 245 -70.20 -22.03 -68.91
C GLU A 245 -69.16 -20.99 -68.46
N GLU A 246 -69.27 -19.73 -68.90
CA GLU A 246 -68.42 -18.63 -68.41
C GLU A 246 -68.64 -18.35 -66.93
N GLU A 247 -69.88 -18.41 -66.43
CA GLU A 247 -70.20 -18.22 -65.01
C GLU A 247 -69.65 -19.38 -64.18
N LYS A 248 -69.72 -20.62 -64.67
CA LYS A 248 -69.07 -21.78 -64.04
C LYS A 248 -67.55 -21.63 -64.00
N GLN A 249 -66.92 -21.17 -65.08
CA GLN A 249 -65.48 -20.92 -65.11
C GLN A 249 -65.06 -19.79 -64.15
N ARG A 250 -65.83 -18.70 -64.08
CA ARG A 250 -65.61 -17.60 -63.12
C ARG A 250 -65.78 -18.10 -61.68
N ALA A 251 -66.81 -18.90 -61.40
CA ALA A 251 -67.04 -19.50 -60.09
C ALA A 251 -65.92 -20.47 -59.68
N GLU A 252 -65.39 -21.27 -60.62
CA GLU A 252 -64.25 -22.16 -60.37
C GLU A 252 -62.96 -21.36 -60.10
N MET A 253 -62.72 -20.27 -60.84
CA MET A 253 -61.56 -19.40 -60.62
C MET A 253 -61.61 -18.72 -59.24
N VAL A 254 -62.79 -18.24 -58.83
CA VAL A 254 -63.01 -17.66 -57.48
C VAL A 254 -62.81 -18.73 -56.40
N ARG A 255 -63.27 -19.97 -56.63
CA ARG A 255 -63.03 -21.08 -55.71
C ARG A 255 -61.53 -21.39 -55.57
N LYS A 256 -60.78 -21.45 -56.68
CA LYS A 256 -59.32 -21.60 -56.67
C LYS A 256 -58.60 -20.46 -55.94
N GLN A 257 -58.99 -19.20 -56.17
CA GLN A 257 -58.41 -18.05 -55.46
C GLN A 257 -58.69 -18.10 -53.95
N ARG A 258 -59.89 -18.52 -53.54
CA ARG A 258 -60.23 -18.69 -52.12
C ARG A 258 -59.42 -19.82 -51.49
N GLU A 259 -59.24 -20.93 -52.19
CA GLU A 259 -58.46 -22.07 -51.71
C GLU A 259 -56.97 -21.72 -51.59
N GLU A 260 -56.38 -21.02 -52.56
CA GLU A 260 -55.00 -20.52 -52.46
C GLU A 260 -54.81 -19.51 -51.34
N SER A 261 -55.78 -18.61 -51.14
CA SER A 261 -55.73 -17.63 -50.04
C SER A 261 -55.83 -18.30 -48.67
N GLN A 262 -56.65 -19.35 -48.55
CA GLN A 262 -56.72 -20.17 -47.35
C GLN A 262 -55.41 -20.92 -47.09
N ARG A 263 -54.82 -21.55 -48.11
CA ARG A 263 -53.52 -22.22 -48.01
C ARG A 263 -52.40 -21.27 -47.58
N LYS A 264 -52.32 -20.06 -48.17
CA LYS A 264 -51.35 -19.04 -47.75
C LYS A 264 -51.53 -18.61 -46.28
N ARG A 265 -52.79 -18.49 -45.83
CA ARG A 265 -53.11 -18.14 -44.44
C ARG A 265 -52.74 -19.25 -43.47
N GLU A 266 -52.96 -20.51 -43.84
CA GLU A 266 -52.55 -21.67 -43.04
C GLU A 266 -51.03 -21.82 -42.98
N GLU A 267 -50.33 -21.59 -44.10
CA GLU A 267 -48.88 -21.63 -44.14
C GLU A 267 -48.24 -20.55 -43.25
N LEU A 268 -48.79 -19.33 -43.24
CA LEU A 268 -48.35 -18.27 -42.32
C LEU A 268 -48.58 -18.66 -40.85
N LYS A 269 -49.75 -19.23 -40.51
CA LYS A 269 -50.01 -19.71 -39.16
C LYS A 269 -49.05 -20.83 -38.74
N GLN A 270 -48.70 -21.74 -39.64
CA GLN A 270 -47.72 -22.79 -39.36
C GLN A 270 -46.32 -22.21 -39.13
N ARG A 271 -45.90 -21.23 -39.93
CA ARG A 271 -44.62 -20.53 -39.75
C ARG A 271 -44.57 -19.78 -38.43
N GLU A 272 -45.62 -19.04 -38.07
CA GLU A 272 -45.74 -18.34 -36.79
C GLU A 272 -45.71 -19.32 -35.61
N ALA A 273 -46.39 -20.47 -35.71
CA ALA A 273 -46.37 -21.50 -34.68
C ALA A 273 -44.96 -22.11 -34.48
N GLN A 274 -44.26 -22.39 -35.58
CA GLN A 274 -42.88 -22.89 -35.54
C GLN A 274 -41.91 -21.85 -34.96
N GLU A 275 -42.07 -20.57 -35.30
CA GLU A 275 -41.24 -19.48 -34.77
C GLU A 275 -41.49 -19.28 -33.26
N ALA A 276 -42.76 -19.31 -32.83
CA ALA A 276 -43.13 -19.26 -31.42
C ALA A 276 -42.55 -20.43 -30.62
N GLU A 277 -42.50 -21.63 -31.20
CA GLU A 277 -41.87 -22.79 -30.57
C GLU A 277 -40.35 -22.64 -30.44
N LYS A 278 -39.68 -22.15 -31.50
CA LYS A 278 -38.23 -21.84 -31.47
C LYS A 278 -37.90 -20.81 -30.40
N ILE A 279 -38.68 -19.74 -30.28
CA ILE A 279 -38.52 -18.71 -29.25
C ILE A 279 -38.69 -19.31 -27.85
N LYS A 280 -39.68 -20.19 -27.64
CA LYS A 280 -39.86 -20.90 -26.37
C LYS A 280 -38.66 -21.77 -26.01
N ARG A 281 -38.10 -22.52 -26.98
CA ARG A 281 -36.89 -23.33 -26.78
C ARG A 281 -35.68 -22.47 -26.42
N GLN A 282 -35.44 -21.38 -27.15
CA GLN A 282 -34.36 -20.44 -26.85
C GLN A 282 -34.50 -19.80 -25.47
N ARG A 283 -35.72 -19.45 -25.06
CA ARG A 283 -35.98 -18.89 -23.73
C ARG A 283 -35.69 -19.89 -22.62
N LYS A 284 -36.07 -21.16 -22.80
CA LYS A 284 -35.73 -22.24 -21.85
C LYS A 284 -34.22 -22.45 -21.75
N GLU A 285 -33.53 -22.54 -22.90
CA GLU A 285 -32.08 -22.72 -22.94
C GLU A 285 -31.34 -21.53 -22.31
N ALA A 286 -31.82 -20.30 -22.53
CA ALA A 286 -31.28 -19.10 -21.89
C ALA A 286 -31.49 -19.11 -20.36
N GLN A 287 -32.65 -19.59 -19.89
CA GLN A 287 -32.92 -19.75 -18.45
C GLN A 287 -32.01 -20.82 -17.82
N GLU A 288 -31.82 -21.96 -18.46
CA GLU A 288 -30.91 -23.01 -17.98
C GLU A 288 -29.44 -22.53 -17.94
N LYS A 289 -28.99 -21.81 -18.97
CA LYS A 289 -27.66 -21.19 -18.99
C LYS A 289 -27.49 -20.18 -17.84
N LEU A 290 -28.53 -19.41 -17.53
CA LEU A 290 -28.52 -18.46 -16.42
C LEU A 290 -28.47 -19.18 -15.06
N GLN A 291 -29.23 -20.27 -14.90
CA GLN A 291 -29.20 -21.10 -13.69
C GLN A 291 -27.83 -21.73 -13.48
N LYS A 292 -27.25 -22.35 -14.52
CA LYS A 292 -25.89 -22.91 -14.46
C LYS A 292 -24.84 -21.86 -14.09
N ARG A 293 -24.96 -20.62 -14.59
CA ARG A 293 -24.08 -19.51 -14.19
C ARG A 293 -24.23 -19.17 -12.71
N ARG A 294 -25.45 -19.06 -12.21
CA ARG A 294 -25.73 -18.80 -10.78
C ARG A 294 -25.21 -19.92 -9.87
N GLU A 295 -25.29 -21.17 -10.30
CA GLU A 295 -24.76 -22.31 -9.57
C GLU A 295 -23.23 -22.27 -9.50
N LYS A 296 -22.56 -22.02 -10.62
CA LYS A 296 -21.09 -21.85 -10.66
C LYS A 296 -20.63 -20.70 -9.76
N GLU A 297 -21.31 -19.56 -9.80
CA GLU A 297 -21.01 -18.42 -8.93
C GLU A 297 -21.17 -18.76 -7.44
N LYS A 298 -22.23 -19.49 -7.07
CA LYS A 298 -22.43 -19.99 -5.70
C LYS A 298 -21.33 -20.97 -5.29
N GLU A 299 -20.90 -21.84 -6.19
CA GLU A 299 -19.82 -22.80 -5.92
C GLU A 299 -18.47 -22.09 -5.73
N GLU A 300 -18.17 -21.08 -6.56
CA GLU A 300 -16.98 -20.24 -6.41
C GLU A 300 -16.99 -19.46 -5.09
N LEU A 301 -18.13 -18.91 -4.68
CA LEU A 301 -18.28 -18.27 -3.38
C LEU A 301 -18.04 -19.25 -2.23
N ARG A 302 -18.56 -20.48 -2.33
CA ARG A 302 -18.29 -21.55 -1.34
C ARG A 302 -16.80 -21.90 -1.29
N LYS A 303 -16.12 -22.00 -2.43
CA LYS A 303 -14.67 -22.25 -2.50
C LYS A 303 -13.89 -21.11 -1.83
N LYS A 304 -14.18 -19.84 -2.17
CA LYS A 304 -13.55 -18.67 -1.54
C LYS A 304 -13.77 -18.61 -0.02
N VAL A 305 -14.96 -18.94 0.46
CA VAL A 305 -15.24 -19.01 1.90
C VAL A 305 -14.45 -20.14 2.57
N SER A 306 -14.37 -21.31 1.94
CA SER A 306 -13.57 -22.44 2.43
C SER A 306 -12.08 -22.09 2.50
N GLU A 307 -11.52 -21.47 1.47
CA GLU A 307 -10.13 -21.00 1.44
C GLU A 307 -9.85 -19.98 2.55
N ARG A 308 -10.74 -19.00 2.76
CA ARG A 308 -10.61 -18.04 3.87
C ARG A 308 -10.64 -18.72 5.24
N ARG A 309 -11.49 -19.72 5.43
CA ARG A 309 -11.54 -20.51 6.67
C ARG A 309 -10.24 -21.30 6.89
N MET A 310 -9.68 -21.89 5.84
CA MET A 310 -8.42 -22.63 5.94
C MET A 310 -7.24 -21.70 6.22
N LYS A 311 -7.18 -20.53 5.55
CA LYS A 311 -6.16 -19.50 5.80
C LYS A 311 -6.22 -18.97 7.23
N GLY A 312 -7.42 -18.68 7.74
CA GLY A 312 -7.60 -18.26 9.14
C GLY A 312 -7.13 -19.31 10.15
N LYS A 313 -7.35 -20.61 9.87
CA LYS A 313 -6.85 -21.71 10.73
C LYS A 313 -5.32 -21.81 10.69
N THR A 314 -4.69 -21.64 9.53
CA THR A 314 -3.22 -21.69 9.43
C THR A 314 -2.57 -20.49 10.09
N ASP A 315 -3.17 -19.31 9.98
CA ASP A 315 -2.66 -18.10 10.60
C ASP A 315 -2.80 -18.16 12.13
N SER A 316 -3.94 -18.66 12.63
CA SER A 316 -4.13 -18.94 14.06
C SER A 316 -3.11 -19.95 14.61
N LYS A 317 -2.81 -21.03 13.86
CA LYS A 317 -1.78 -22.00 14.27
C LYS A 317 -0.38 -21.40 14.31
N LYS A 318 -0.03 -20.54 13.34
CA LYS A 318 1.25 -19.81 13.33
C LYS A 318 1.35 -18.83 14.51
N GLU A 319 0.26 -18.15 14.84
CA GLU A 319 0.19 -17.22 15.96
C GLU A 319 0.35 -17.94 17.32
N GLN A 320 -0.30 -19.09 17.50
CA GLN A 320 -0.10 -19.94 18.68
C GLN A 320 1.36 -20.39 18.84
N ILE A 321 2.00 -20.83 17.75
CA ILE A 321 3.42 -21.22 17.77
C ILE A 321 4.30 -20.02 18.13
N LEU A 322 4.00 -18.83 17.60
CA LEU A 322 4.75 -17.62 17.91
C LEU A 322 4.60 -17.22 19.39
N GLN A 323 3.39 -17.30 19.94
CA GLN A 323 3.13 -17.06 21.37
C GLN A 323 3.87 -18.07 22.25
N GLN A 324 3.83 -19.36 21.92
CA GLN A 324 4.59 -20.38 22.66
C GLN A 324 6.09 -20.11 22.64
N LYS A 325 6.65 -19.70 21.49
CA LYS A 325 8.07 -19.31 21.40
C LYS A 325 8.42 -18.09 22.25
N LYS A 326 7.52 -17.08 22.30
CA LYS A 326 7.70 -15.91 23.16
C LYS A 326 7.69 -16.28 24.64
N MET A 327 6.76 -17.13 25.06
CA MET A 327 6.67 -17.61 26.44
C MET A 327 7.90 -18.45 26.83
N ALA A 328 8.37 -19.33 25.96
CA ALA A 328 9.58 -20.10 26.18
C ALA A 328 10.82 -19.22 26.31
N ALA A 329 10.97 -18.22 25.42
CA ALA A 329 12.08 -17.26 25.49
C ALA A 329 12.02 -16.37 26.75
N ALA A 330 10.81 -16.00 27.21
CA ALA A 330 10.63 -15.26 28.46
C ALA A 330 11.02 -16.12 29.68
N ALA A 331 10.60 -17.38 29.72
CA ALA A 331 10.98 -18.31 30.79
C ALA A 331 12.49 -18.60 30.82
N GLU A 332 13.15 -18.66 29.66
CA GLU A 332 14.60 -18.81 29.58
C GLU A 332 15.33 -17.57 30.12
N ARG A 333 14.85 -16.37 29.79
CA ARG A 333 15.39 -15.11 30.35
C ARG A 333 15.22 -15.05 31.86
N GLU A 334 14.07 -15.43 32.39
CA GLU A 334 13.82 -15.47 33.83
C GLU A 334 14.78 -16.42 34.54
N ARG A 335 15.03 -17.61 33.96
CA ARG A 335 16.02 -18.56 34.50
C ARG A 335 17.44 -17.99 34.51
N LEU A 336 17.84 -17.29 33.44
CA LEU A 336 19.16 -16.65 33.36
C LEU A 336 19.28 -15.50 34.38
N GLU A 337 18.23 -14.70 34.56
CA GLU A 337 18.19 -13.65 35.58
C GLU A 337 18.25 -14.22 37.00
N GLU A 338 17.56 -15.33 37.27
CA GLU A 338 17.63 -16.02 38.56
C GLU A 338 19.02 -16.59 38.83
N GLN A 339 19.69 -17.16 37.81
CA GLN A 339 21.07 -17.62 37.92
C GLN A 339 22.03 -16.46 38.22
N LEU A 340 21.88 -15.32 37.55
CA LEU A 340 22.68 -14.12 37.83
C LEU A 340 22.44 -13.57 39.24
N ARG A 341 21.19 -13.62 39.74
CA ARG A 341 20.90 -13.25 41.14
C ARG A 341 21.59 -14.18 42.12
N LYS A 342 21.53 -15.50 41.90
CA LYS A 342 22.22 -16.48 42.75
C LYS A 342 23.75 -16.30 42.74
N GLN A 343 24.34 -15.98 41.58
CA GLN A 343 25.76 -15.67 41.49
C GLN A 343 26.12 -14.42 42.28
N LYS A 344 25.36 -13.32 42.11
CA LYS A 344 25.57 -12.09 42.88
C LYS A 344 25.43 -12.30 44.39
N GLU A 345 24.41 -13.05 44.82
CA GLU A 345 24.22 -13.36 46.23
C GLU A 345 25.37 -14.22 46.79
N ALA A 346 25.88 -15.17 46.00
CA ALA A 346 27.06 -15.96 46.38
C ALA A 346 28.33 -15.10 46.50
N GLU A 347 28.57 -14.19 45.55
CA GLU A 347 29.68 -13.23 45.60
C GLU A 347 29.56 -12.29 46.80
N GLU A 348 28.38 -11.75 47.09
CA GLU A 348 28.13 -10.91 48.27
C GLU A 348 28.38 -11.67 49.58
N ARG A 349 27.95 -12.93 49.66
CA ARG A 349 28.24 -13.79 50.82
C ARG A 349 29.74 -14.05 50.98
N GLU A 350 30.46 -14.25 49.89
CA GLU A 350 31.91 -14.43 49.92
C GLU A 350 32.64 -13.16 50.37
N ILE A 351 32.23 -12.00 49.86
CA ILE A 351 32.76 -10.69 50.29
C ILE A 351 32.45 -10.46 51.77
N ALA A 352 31.23 -10.74 52.23
CA ALA A 352 30.86 -10.62 53.63
C ALA A 352 31.64 -11.59 54.54
N ALA A 353 31.96 -12.80 54.07
CA ALA A 353 32.81 -13.74 54.79
C ALA A 353 34.27 -13.27 54.86
N LYS A 354 34.82 -12.73 53.76
CA LYS A 354 36.15 -12.10 53.74
C LYS A 354 36.21 -10.91 54.68
N HIS A 355 35.20 -10.03 54.66
CA HIS A 355 35.07 -8.90 55.56
C HIS A 355 35.05 -9.36 57.03
N ARG A 356 34.24 -10.38 57.36
CA ARG A 356 34.22 -10.97 58.71
C ARG A 356 35.59 -11.50 59.15
N ARG A 357 36.31 -12.22 58.29
CA ARG A 357 37.66 -12.70 58.60
C ARG A 357 38.65 -11.57 58.84
N VAL A 358 38.57 -10.49 58.06
CA VAL A 358 39.40 -9.29 58.27
C VAL A 358 39.09 -8.66 59.62
N MET A 359 37.79 -8.51 59.97
CA MET A 359 37.39 -7.99 61.28
C MET A 359 37.88 -8.88 62.43
N GLU A 360 37.74 -10.20 62.32
CA GLU A 360 38.22 -11.15 63.33
C GLU A 360 39.76 -11.11 63.48
N GLN A 361 40.49 -10.90 62.38
CA GLN A 361 41.94 -10.68 62.44
C GLN A 361 42.30 -9.35 63.09
N LEU A 362 41.52 -8.29 62.85
CA LEU A 362 41.71 -7.01 63.52
C LEU A 362 41.42 -7.13 65.03
N GLU A 363 40.36 -7.83 65.42
CA GLU A 363 40.05 -8.14 66.83
C GLU A 363 41.13 -8.98 67.51
N LYS A 364 41.80 -9.89 66.80
CA LYS A 364 42.92 -10.68 67.35
C LYS A 364 44.23 -9.89 67.43
N ASN A 365 44.46 -8.96 66.50
CA ASN A 365 45.70 -8.17 66.43
C ASN A 365 45.67 -6.92 67.31
N TYR A 366 44.48 -6.38 67.58
CA TYR A 366 44.27 -5.40 68.62
C TYR A 366 43.77 -6.15 69.85
N GLU A 367 44.64 -6.40 70.83
CA GLU A 367 44.18 -6.48 72.22
C GLU A 367 43.45 -5.17 72.48
N ILE A 368 42.12 -5.18 72.32
CA ILE A 368 41.27 -4.13 72.82
C ILE A 368 41.52 -4.18 74.31
N VAL A 369 42.35 -3.27 74.81
CA VAL A 369 42.44 -2.97 76.24
C VAL A 369 41.00 -2.76 76.65
N ASN A 370 40.44 -3.70 77.42
CA ASN A 370 39.09 -3.57 77.95
C ASN A 370 39.09 -2.23 78.70
N GLU A 371 38.38 -1.24 78.17
CA GLU A 371 38.31 0.09 78.80
C GLU A 371 37.85 -0.06 80.26
N GLU A 372 37.04 -1.07 80.57
CA GLU A 372 36.64 -1.44 81.93
C GLU A 372 37.80 -1.96 82.82
N GLU A 373 38.77 -2.69 82.28
CA GLU A 373 39.96 -3.14 83.03
C GLU A 373 40.93 -1.98 83.23
N TYR A 374 41.11 -1.13 82.21
CA TYR A 374 41.91 0.07 82.32
C TYR A 374 41.32 1.06 83.35
N GLU A 375 40.00 1.25 83.35
CA GLU A 375 39.32 2.05 84.36
C GLU A 375 39.39 1.45 85.76
N ARG A 376 39.27 0.11 85.88
CA ARG A 376 39.45 -0.58 87.17
C ARG A 376 40.86 -0.40 87.72
N GLU A 377 41.89 -0.60 86.90
CA GLU A 377 43.28 -0.42 87.32
C GLU A 377 43.59 1.03 87.68
N ARG A 378 43.01 2.00 86.95
CA ARG A 378 43.11 3.42 87.28
C ARG A 378 42.46 3.75 88.63
N ARG A 379 41.26 3.23 88.91
CA ARG A 379 40.57 3.44 90.19
C ARG A 379 41.33 2.80 91.35
N GLU A 380 41.88 1.59 91.16
CA GLU A 380 42.71 0.92 92.17
C GLU A 380 43.98 1.70 92.52
N ARG A 381 44.66 2.31 91.53
CA ARG A 381 45.81 3.17 91.79
C ARG A 381 45.43 4.43 92.55
N GLU A 382 44.28 5.02 92.22
CA GLU A 382 43.78 6.21 92.89
C GLU A 382 43.34 5.91 94.34
N GLU A 383 42.76 4.73 94.57
CA GLU A 383 42.40 4.25 95.90
C GLU A 383 43.63 3.94 96.76
N ARG A 384 44.65 3.26 96.21
CA ARG A 384 45.95 3.07 96.88
C ARG A 384 46.61 4.40 97.23
N ALA A 385 46.59 5.37 96.32
CA ALA A 385 47.14 6.71 96.61
C ALA A 385 46.35 7.46 97.69
N ARG A 386 45.04 7.23 97.80
CA ARG A 386 44.20 7.77 98.90
C ARG A 386 44.47 7.05 100.21
N GLU A 387 44.70 5.74 100.18
CA GLU A 387 45.01 4.94 101.36
C GLU A 387 46.41 5.27 101.91
N GLU A 388 47.41 5.45 101.05
CA GLU A 388 48.74 5.95 101.44
C GLU A 388 48.65 7.36 102.07
N ARG A 389 47.83 8.25 101.51
CA ARG A 389 47.57 9.57 102.11
C ARG A 389 46.89 9.46 103.47
N ARG A 390 45.87 8.62 103.61
CA ARG A 390 45.22 8.36 104.91
C ARG A 390 46.16 7.71 105.92
N GLY A 391 47.08 6.86 105.47
CA GLY A 391 48.14 6.30 106.31
C GLY A 391 49.12 7.37 106.79
N MET A 392 49.53 8.28 105.90
CA MET A 392 50.34 9.45 106.25
C MET A 392 49.61 10.39 107.20
N ASP A 393 48.32 10.67 106.95
CA ASP A 393 47.50 11.56 107.78
C ASP A 393 47.29 10.97 109.19
N LYS A 394 47.10 9.65 109.31
CA LYS A 394 47.04 8.94 110.61
C LYS A 394 48.38 8.97 111.34
N VAL A 395 49.49 8.77 110.64
CA VAL A 395 50.84 8.89 111.24
C VAL A 395 51.08 10.34 111.71
N THR A 396 50.61 11.34 110.99
CA THR A 396 50.68 12.74 111.45
C THR A 396 49.73 13.07 112.58
N GLU A 397 48.53 12.46 112.64
CA GLU A 397 47.62 12.59 113.78
C GLU A 397 48.16 11.91 115.04
N GLU A 398 48.75 10.72 114.94
CA GLU A 398 49.40 10.04 116.08
C GLU A 398 50.61 10.83 116.60
N VAL A 399 51.39 11.48 115.72
CA VAL A 399 52.50 12.37 116.12
C VAL A 399 52.02 13.68 116.76
N LEU A 400 50.78 14.11 116.48
CA LEU A 400 50.18 15.33 117.05
C LEU A 400 49.38 15.08 118.36
N VAL A 401 49.10 13.82 118.71
CA VAL A 401 48.42 13.45 119.96
C VAL A 401 49.42 13.12 121.09
N ASP A 402 50.67 12.79 120.75
CA ASP A 402 51.76 12.51 121.71
C ASP A 402 52.75 13.69 121.93
N ALA A 403 52.37 14.92 121.52
CA ALA A 403 53.09 16.18 121.81
C ALA A 403 52.20 17.13 122.63
#